data_AF-A0A800A6N6-F1
#
_entry.id   AF-A0A800A6N6-F1
#
_cell.length_a   1.000
_cell.length_b   1.000
_cell.length_c   1.000
_cell.angle_alpha   90.00
_cell.angle_beta   90.00
_cell.angle_gamma   90.00
#
_symmetry.space_group_name_H-M   'P 1'
#
loop_
_entity.id
_entity.type
_entity.pdbx_description
1 polymer ?
#
loop_
_entity_poly.entity_id
_entity_poly.type
_entity_poly.pdbx_seq_one_letter_code
_entity_poly.pdbx_strand_id
1 'polypeptide(L)'
;MKRVTFLRMRPAEMLAEPTAVSRRREGTTVVEIENPTESDLKAATKGGILVVGSSTDQPEPAAWVVGPDEALELAEGGAASWRLTLVNEGSREKVLEALARARPAFLRTGRSRVGEAVELAALPSVRTSVSVLVDDPDQARRAVKSGAGDLLLRDWDADQLGEL
;
A
#
# COMPACT_ATOMS: atom_id res chain seq x y z
N MET A 1 -16.89 -11.81 11.01
CA MET A 1 -15.62 -11.11 11.23
C MET A 1 -15.09 -10.67 9.86
N LYS A 2 -14.79 -9.39 9.67
CA LYS A 2 -14.24 -8.89 8.38
C LYS A 2 -12.83 -9.46 8.23
N ARG A 3 -12.48 -10.00 7.05
CA ARG A 3 -11.13 -10.51 6.79
C ARG A 3 -10.18 -9.32 6.79
N VAL A 4 -9.17 -9.34 7.65
CA VAL A 4 -8.07 -8.36 7.66
C VAL A 4 -6.91 -8.98 6.88
N THR A 5 -6.36 -8.25 5.93
CA THR A 5 -5.13 -8.64 5.22
C THR A 5 -3.92 -7.99 5.87
N PHE A 6 -2.75 -8.58 5.67
CA PHE A 6 -1.50 -7.94 6.04
C PHE A 6 -0.41 -8.24 5.01
N LEU A 7 0.52 -7.31 4.89
CA LEU A 7 1.68 -7.41 4.01
C LEU A 7 2.92 -6.98 4.78
N ARG A 8 3.97 -7.80 4.74
CA ARG A 8 5.29 -7.40 5.21
C ARG A 8 5.97 -6.61 4.10
N MET A 9 6.33 -5.37 4.40
CA MET A 9 6.98 -4.49 3.44
C MET A 9 8.21 -3.83 4.06
N ARG A 10 9.18 -3.52 3.20
CA ARG A 10 10.37 -2.73 3.55
C ARG A 10 10.55 -1.62 2.52
N PRO A 11 10.70 -0.35 2.94
CA PRO A 11 11.05 0.72 2.01
C PRO A 11 12.44 0.47 1.41
N ALA A 12 12.67 0.96 0.20
CA ALA A 12 13.99 1.02 -0.43
C ALA A 12 14.07 2.23 -1.34
N GLU A 13 15.22 2.90 -1.35
CA GLU A 13 15.51 3.94 -2.34
C GLU A 13 15.84 3.32 -3.71
N MET A 14 16.54 2.20 -3.71
CA MET A 14 16.95 1.45 -4.90
C MET A 14 17.07 -0.04 -4.58
N LEU A 15 16.99 -0.89 -5.61
CA LEU A 15 17.00 -2.34 -5.44
C LEU A 15 18.03 -3.03 -6.34
N ALA A 16 19.00 -3.68 -5.69
CA ALA A 16 19.89 -4.65 -6.33
C ALA A 16 19.41 -6.08 -6.09
N GLU A 17 19.74 -6.98 -7.03
CA GLU A 17 19.33 -8.40 -6.98
C GLU A 17 19.74 -9.11 -5.66
N PRO A 18 20.98 -8.98 -5.14
CA PRO A 18 21.34 -9.61 -3.87
C PRO A 18 20.48 -9.12 -2.69
N THR A 19 20.14 -7.83 -2.66
CA THR A 19 19.27 -7.23 -1.64
C THR A 19 17.85 -7.78 -1.76
N ALA A 20 17.33 -7.91 -2.98
CA ALA A 20 16.02 -8.48 -3.23
C ALA A 20 15.92 -9.94 -2.74
N VAL A 21 16.94 -10.75 -3.03
CA VAL A 21 17.03 -12.15 -2.56
C VAL A 21 17.11 -12.22 -1.03
N SER A 22 17.92 -11.37 -0.38
CA SER A 22 17.99 -11.33 1.10
C SER A 22 16.64 -10.99 1.71
N ARG A 23 16.00 -9.91 1.22
CA ARG A 23 14.68 -9.47 1.68
C ARG A 23 13.62 -10.56 1.50
N ARG A 24 13.68 -11.30 0.39
CA ARG A 24 12.76 -12.41 0.15
C ARG A 24 12.90 -13.52 1.18
N ARG A 25 14.15 -13.90 1.53
CA ARG A 25 14.46 -14.90 2.56
C ARG A 25 13.98 -14.47 3.94
N GLU A 26 14.01 -13.18 4.21
CA GLU A 26 13.48 -12.57 5.44
C GLU A 26 11.95 -12.47 5.45
N GLY A 27 11.28 -12.81 4.33
CA GLY A 27 9.82 -12.86 4.20
C GLY A 27 9.18 -11.59 3.62
N THR A 28 9.98 -10.64 3.11
CA THR A 28 9.46 -9.53 2.31
C THR A 28 8.97 -10.06 0.97
N THR A 29 7.79 -9.64 0.54
CA THR A 29 7.24 -9.99 -0.79
C THR A 29 7.13 -8.77 -1.70
N VAL A 30 7.15 -7.57 -1.13
CA VAL A 30 6.99 -6.30 -1.84
C VAL A 30 7.96 -5.26 -1.28
N VAL A 31 8.52 -4.44 -2.16
CA VAL A 31 9.25 -3.21 -1.81
C VAL A 31 8.57 -2.01 -2.44
N GLU A 32 8.58 -0.89 -1.71
CA GLU A 32 8.08 0.39 -2.19
C GLU A 32 9.27 1.27 -2.58
N ILE A 33 9.28 1.73 -3.83
CA ILE A 33 10.30 2.59 -4.43
C ILE A 33 9.56 3.73 -5.10
N GLU A 34 9.91 4.97 -4.78
CA GLU A 34 9.15 6.14 -5.26
C GLU A 34 9.16 6.23 -6.80
N ASN A 35 10.35 6.19 -7.39
CA ASN A 35 10.60 6.31 -8.83
C ASN A 35 11.39 5.07 -9.32
N PRO A 36 10.74 3.91 -9.49
CA PRO A 36 11.44 2.69 -9.84
C PRO A 36 12.02 2.76 -11.25
N THR A 37 13.25 2.28 -11.43
CA THR A 37 13.88 2.15 -12.75
C THR A 37 13.66 0.75 -13.34
N GLU A 38 13.96 0.57 -14.63
CA GLU A 38 13.91 -0.77 -15.26
C GLU A 38 14.85 -1.76 -14.55
N SER A 39 15.98 -1.25 -14.05
CA SER A 39 16.93 -2.04 -13.28
C SER A 39 16.32 -2.52 -11.97
N ASP A 40 15.57 -1.68 -11.27
CA ASP A 40 14.90 -2.05 -10.01
C ASP A 40 13.85 -3.14 -10.25
N LEU A 41 13.01 -2.99 -11.28
CA LEU A 41 11.99 -3.98 -11.61
C LEU A 41 12.61 -5.34 -11.98
N LYS A 42 13.70 -5.32 -12.76
CA LYS A 42 14.44 -6.52 -13.14
C LYS A 42 15.10 -7.19 -11.92
N ALA A 43 15.72 -6.41 -11.04
CA ALA A 43 16.32 -6.90 -9.80
C ALA A 43 15.27 -7.53 -8.86
N ALA A 44 14.11 -6.88 -8.71
CA ALA A 44 12.99 -7.38 -7.91
C ALA A 44 12.48 -8.72 -8.43
N THR A 45 12.20 -8.78 -9.73
CA THR A 45 11.69 -9.99 -10.39
C THR A 45 12.65 -11.17 -10.20
N LYS A 46 13.96 -10.95 -10.40
CA LYS A 46 14.98 -11.98 -10.15
C LYS A 46 15.08 -12.38 -8.68
N GLY A 47 14.93 -11.43 -7.76
CA GLY A 47 14.90 -11.67 -6.32
C GLY A 47 13.61 -12.31 -5.81
N GLY A 48 12.59 -12.46 -6.67
CA GLY A 48 11.30 -13.05 -6.32
C GLY A 48 10.41 -12.16 -5.46
N ILE A 49 10.54 -10.83 -5.59
CA ILE A 49 9.69 -9.82 -4.94
C ILE A 49 9.10 -8.86 -5.98
N LEU A 50 8.04 -8.14 -5.61
CA LEU A 50 7.40 -7.13 -6.46
C LEU A 50 7.78 -5.71 -6.04
N VAL A 51 7.71 -4.78 -6.99
CA VAL A 51 7.90 -3.34 -6.75
C VAL A 51 6.55 -2.64 -6.80
N VAL A 52 6.32 -1.79 -5.81
CA VAL A 52 5.24 -0.80 -5.78
C VAL A 52 5.87 0.57 -5.98
N GLY A 53 5.32 1.34 -6.92
CA GLY A 53 5.78 2.69 -7.26
C GLY A 53 4.91 3.78 -6.67
N SER A 54 5.43 5.00 -6.63
CA SER A 54 4.64 6.22 -6.33
C SER A 54 4.62 7.23 -7.46
N SER A 55 5.36 6.98 -8.54
CA SER A 55 5.30 7.75 -9.78
C SER A 55 4.40 7.11 -10.83
N THR A 56 3.80 7.96 -11.68
CA THR A 56 3.04 7.57 -12.88
C THR A 56 3.94 7.37 -14.10
N ASP A 57 5.23 7.71 -13.99
CA ASP A 57 6.22 7.56 -15.06
C ASP A 57 6.56 6.09 -15.35
N GLN A 58 7.15 5.86 -16.53
CA GLN A 58 7.72 4.57 -16.90
C GLN A 58 9.05 4.33 -16.17
N PRO A 59 9.37 3.05 -15.85
CA PRO A 59 8.59 1.85 -16.14
C PRO A 59 7.45 1.57 -15.15
N GLU A 60 6.41 0.87 -15.62
CA GLU A 60 5.28 0.50 -14.76
C GLU A 60 5.64 -0.50 -13.64
N PRO A 61 5.38 -0.15 -12.36
CA PRO A 61 5.50 -1.06 -11.23
C PRO A 61 4.36 -2.09 -11.20
N ALA A 62 4.42 -3.06 -10.29
CA ALA A 62 3.33 -4.03 -10.12
C ALA A 62 2.03 -3.36 -9.63
N ALA A 63 2.15 -2.33 -8.79
CA ALA A 63 1.05 -1.51 -8.26
C ALA A 63 1.57 -0.12 -7.86
N TRP A 64 0.65 0.80 -7.55
CA TRP A 64 0.93 2.19 -7.19
C TRP A 64 0.41 2.57 -5.81
N VAL A 65 1.17 3.40 -5.11
CA VAL A 65 0.76 4.14 -3.91
C VAL A 65 0.91 5.62 -4.21
N VAL A 66 -0.21 6.30 -4.41
CA VAL A 66 -0.23 7.64 -5.03
C VAL A 66 -1.24 8.57 -4.35
N GLY A 67 -1.07 9.87 -4.56
CA GLY A 67 -2.02 10.89 -4.14
C GLY A 67 -3.31 10.90 -4.96
N PRO A 68 -4.30 11.74 -4.60
CA PRO A 68 -5.58 11.82 -5.29
C PRO A 68 -5.48 12.15 -6.78
N ASP A 69 -4.62 13.10 -7.16
CA ASP A 69 -4.54 13.61 -8.52
C ASP A 69 -3.91 12.54 -9.45
N GLU A 70 -2.83 11.90 -9.01
CA GLU A 70 -2.14 10.83 -9.73
C GLU A 70 -2.99 9.54 -9.82
N ALA A 71 -3.80 9.24 -8.80
CA ALA A 71 -4.72 8.11 -8.83
C ALA A 71 -5.78 8.26 -9.93
N LEU A 72 -6.25 9.49 -10.16
CA LEU A 72 -7.18 9.80 -11.25
C LEU A 72 -6.50 9.67 -12.61
N GLU A 73 -5.29 10.20 -12.76
CA GLU A 73 -4.50 10.08 -13.98
C GLU A 73 -4.27 8.61 -14.37
N LEU A 74 -3.83 7.77 -13.41
CA LEU A 74 -3.62 6.34 -13.64
C LEU A 74 -4.91 5.63 -14.05
N ALA A 75 -6.04 5.94 -13.40
CA ALA A 75 -7.33 5.35 -13.72
C ALA A 75 -7.82 5.76 -15.13
N GLU A 76 -7.65 7.01 -15.51
CA GLU A 76 -7.94 7.51 -16.86
C GLU A 76 -7.03 6.86 -17.92
N GLY A 77 -5.78 6.58 -17.56
CA GLY A 77 -4.82 5.79 -18.35
C GLY A 77 -5.13 4.28 -18.42
N GLY A 78 -6.16 3.81 -17.72
CA GLY A 78 -6.60 2.41 -17.76
C GLY A 78 -5.94 1.49 -16.73
N ALA A 79 -5.25 2.05 -15.73
CA ALA A 79 -4.73 1.25 -14.62
C ALA A 79 -5.87 0.53 -13.88
N ALA A 80 -5.71 -0.77 -13.70
CA ALA A 80 -6.71 -1.56 -13.01
C ALA A 80 -6.78 -1.16 -11.53
N SER A 81 -7.99 -0.96 -11.01
CA SER A 81 -8.19 -0.38 -9.67
C SER A 81 -7.62 -1.22 -8.52
N TRP A 82 -7.44 -2.53 -8.73
CA TRP A 82 -6.77 -3.42 -7.77
C TRP A 82 -5.26 -3.16 -7.63
N ARG A 83 -4.65 -2.49 -8.61
CA ARG A 83 -3.25 -2.02 -8.57
C ARG A 83 -3.10 -0.67 -7.87
N LEU A 84 -4.19 -0.03 -7.44
CA LEU A 84 -4.16 1.33 -6.89
C LEU A 84 -4.36 1.32 -5.37
N THR A 85 -3.43 1.99 -4.69
CA THR A 85 -3.55 2.42 -3.29
C THR A 85 -3.54 3.94 -3.27
N LEU A 86 -4.61 4.55 -2.78
CA LEU A 86 -4.71 6.00 -2.63
C LEU A 86 -4.18 6.43 -1.26
N VAL A 87 -3.31 7.43 -1.21
CA VAL A 87 -2.88 8.08 0.02
C VAL A 87 -3.97 9.04 0.50
N ASN A 88 -4.36 8.93 1.78
CA ASN A 88 -5.33 9.82 2.41
C ASN A 88 -4.70 11.18 2.76
N GLU A 89 -4.47 12.01 1.76
CA GLU A 89 -3.87 13.33 1.89
C GLU A 89 -4.63 14.40 1.09
N GLY A 90 -4.34 15.67 1.38
CA GLY A 90 -5.07 16.80 0.80
C GLY A 90 -6.46 17.00 1.42
N SER A 91 -7.38 17.60 0.65
CA SER A 91 -8.73 17.88 1.12
C SER A 91 -9.61 16.64 1.07
N ARG A 92 -10.61 16.59 1.96
CA ARG A 92 -11.61 15.51 1.99
C ARG A 92 -12.32 15.34 0.63
N GLU A 93 -12.60 16.45 -0.05
CA GLU A 93 -13.25 16.47 -1.36
C GLU A 93 -12.38 15.78 -2.42
N LYS A 94 -11.07 16.08 -2.48
CA LYS A 94 -10.14 15.43 -3.41
C LYS A 94 -10.06 13.92 -3.17
N VAL A 95 -9.93 13.51 -1.90
CA VAL A 95 -9.89 12.08 -1.54
C VAL A 95 -11.19 11.39 -1.96
N LEU A 96 -12.34 12.01 -1.72
CA LEU A 96 -13.64 11.45 -2.12
C LEU A 96 -13.80 11.32 -3.63
N GLU A 97 -13.36 12.32 -4.39
CA GLU A 97 -13.38 12.26 -5.85
C GLU A 97 -12.53 11.08 -6.35
N ALA A 98 -11.29 10.96 -5.87
CA ALA A 98 -10.39 9.87 -6.22
C ALA A 98 -10.97 8.49 -5.83
N LEU A 99 -11.55 8.35 -4.63
CA LEU A 99 -12.22 7.13 -4.20
C LEU A 99 -13.38 6.74 -5.13
N ALA A 100 -14.18 7.70 -5.57
CA ALA A 100 -15.34 7.46 -6.42
C ALA A 100 -14.97 7.10 -7.87
N ARG A 101 -13.96 7.78 -8.42
CA ARG A 101 -13.57 7.70 -9.83
C ARG A 101 -12.47 6.66 -10.09
N ALA A 102 -11.37 6.69 -9.34
CA ALA A 102 -10.26 5.74 -9.50
C ALA A 102 -10.53 4.39 -8.81
N ARG A 103 -11.43 4.37 -7.82
CA ARG A 103 -11.89 3.17 -7.10
C ARG A 103 -10.75 2.29 -6.58
N PRO A 104 -9.73 2.86 -5.92
CA PRO A 104 -8.56 2.13 -5.46
C PRO A 104 -8.97 1.00 -4.51
N ALA A 105 -8.26 -0.13 -4.58
CA ALA A 105 -8.49 -1.23 -3.64
C ALA A 105 -8.19 -0.83 -2.19
N PHE A 106 -7.23 0.06 -1.99
CA PHE A 106 -6.81 0.51 -0.66
C PHE A 106 -6.79 2.03 -0.49
N LEU A 107 -7.17 2.50 0.69
CA LEU A 107 -6.96 3.87 1.16
C LEU A 107 -5.91 3.82 2.27
N ARG A 108 -4.69 4.26 1.98
CA ARG A 108 -3.58 4.29 2.93
C ARG A 108 -3.67 5.54 3.78
N THR A 109 -3.68 5.37 5.10
CA THR A 109 -3.76 6.50 6.03
C THR A 109 -2.83 6.36 7.23
N GLY A 110 -2.57 7.48 7.91
CA GLY A 110 -1.84 7.48 9.16
C GLY A 110 -2.65 6.90 10.33
N ARG A 111 -1.96 6.36 11.32
CA ARG A 111 -2.55 5.67 12.49
C ARG A 111 -3.58 6.50 13.26
N SER A 112 -3.43 7.83 13.28
CA SER A 112 -4.37 8.74 13.96
C SER A 112 -5.64 9.03 13.17
N ARG A 113 -5.69 8.71 11.87
CA ARG A 113 -6.79 9.03 10.95
C ARG A 113 -7.57 7.81 10.46
N VAL A 114 -7.35 6.65 11.07
CA VAL A 114 -8.04 5.39 10.69
C VAL A 114 -9.55 5.53 10.76
N GLY A 115 -10.09 6.14 11.83
CA GLY A 115 -11.54 6.34 11.96
C GLY A 115 -12.13 7.18 10.83
N GLU A 116 -11.51 8.31 10.50
CA GLU A 116 -11.92 9.18 9.39
C GLU A 116 -11.86 8.44 8.04
N ALA A 117 -10.78 7.68 7.80
CA ALA A 117 -10.62 6.90 6.58
C ALA A 117 -11.70 5.79 6.46
N VAL A 118 -12.10 5.19 7.58
CA VAL A 118 -13.16 4.18 7.63
C VAL A 118 -14.51 4.79 7.29
N GLU A 119 -14.81 6.00 7.77
CA GLU A 119 -16.02 6.73 7.39
C GLU A 119 -16.09 6.99 5.88
N LEU A 120 -14.98 7.40 5.27
CA LEU A 120 -14.89 7.58 3.82
C LEU A 120 -15.08 6.27 3.06
N ALA A 121 -14.43 5.20 3.51
CA ALA A 121 -14.52 3.87 2.90
C ALA A 121 -15.89 3.19 3.09
N ALA A 122 -16.70 3.66 4.05
CA ALA A 122 -18.04 3.16 4.31
C ALA A 122 -19.12 3.82 3.44
N LEU A 123 -18.78 4.86 2.67
CA LEU A 123 -19.73 5.53 1.80
C LEU A 123 -20.29 4.59 0.72
N PRO A 124 -21.56 4.78 0.30
CA PRO A 124 -22.15 3.97 -0.76
C PRO A 124 -21.29 3.98 -2.03
N SER A 125 -21.15 2.80 -2.64
CA SER A 125 -20.35 2.57 -3.86
C SER A 125 -18.83 2.64 -3.71
N VAL A 126 -18.30 3.01 -2.54
CA VAL A 126 -16.87 2.88 -2.23
C VAL A 126 -16.58 1.43 -1.84
N ARG A 127 -15.62 0.79 -2.52
CA ARG A 127 -15.21 -0.61 -2.28
C ARG A 127 -13.74 -0.70 -1.90
N THR A 128 -13.32 0.23 -1.05
CA THR A 128 -11.92 0.43 -0.67
C THR A 128 -11.70 -0.09 0.75
N SER A 129 -10.59 -0.79 0.98
CA SER A 129 -10.16 -1.21 2.31
C SER A 129 -9.20 -0.17 2.91
N VAL A 130 -9.32 0.15 4.19
CA VAL A 130 -8.38 1.06 4.86
C VAL A 130 -7.10 0.30 5.19
N SER A 131 -5.98 0.78 4.64
CA SER A 131 -4.63 0.24 4.84
C SER A 131 -3.81 1.15 5.76
N VAL A 132 -3.10 0.57 6.72
CA VAL A 132 -2.36 1.32 7.75
C VAL A 132 -0.98 0.71 7.96
N LEU A 133 0.04 1.57 7.94
CA LEU A 133 1.40 1.21 8.37
C LEU A 133 1.47 1.10 9.89
N VAL A 134 1.95 -0.04 10.37
CA VAL A 134 2.10 -0.35 11.79
C VAL A 134 3.49 -0.88 12.08
N ASP A 135 4.05 -0.44 13.20
CA ASP A 135 5.42 -0.76 13.62
C ASP A 135 5.44 -1.82 14.75
N ASP A 136 4.30 -2.11 15.38
CA ASP A 136 4.19 -3.08 16.47
C ASP A 136 2.79 -3.73 16.61
N PRO A 137 2.68 -4.89 17.30
CA PRO A 137 1.42 -5.60 17.53
C PRO A 137 0.31 -4.78 18.19
N ASP A 138 0.65 -3.86 19.10
CA ASP A 138 -0.34 -3.01 19.75
C ASP A 138 -0.95 -1.99 18.77
N GLN A 139 -0.14 -1.43 17.89
CA GLN A 139 -0.62 -0.57 16.81
C GLN A 139 -1.52 -1.33 15.84
N ALA A 140 -1.15 -2.56 15.47
CA ALA A 140 -1.98 -3.41 14.63
C ALA A 140 -3.36 -3.66 15.27
N ARG A 141 -3.39 -4.08 16.54
CA ARG A 141 -4.64 -4.28 17.29
C ARG A 141 -5.50 -3.02 17.36
N ARG A 142 -4.88 -1.86 17.63
CA ARG A 142 -5.58 -0.56 17.63
C ARG A 142 -6.14 -0.21 16.24
N ALA A 143 -5.36 -0.38 15.17
CA ALA A 143 -5.81 -0.09 13.81
C ALA A 143 -7.00 -0.97 13.41
N VAL A 144 -6.94 -2.28 13.69
CA VAL A 144 -8.03 -3.22 13.42
C VAL A 144 -9.27 -2.87 14.24
N LYS A 145 -9.11 -2.56 15.53
CA LYS A 145 -10.24 -2.12 16.39
C LYS A 145 -10.90 -0.84 15.85
N SER A 146 -10.11 0.04 15.24
CA SER A 146 -10.59 1.26 14.59
C SER A 146 -11.17 1.03 13.18
N GLY A 147 -11.13 -0.19 12.66
CA GLY A 147 -11.77 -0.57 11.39
C GLY A 147 -10.84 -0.73 10.19
N ALA A 148 -9.51 -0.71 10.39
CA ALA A 148 -8.56 -1.03 9.33
C ALA A 148 -8.82 -2.45 8.77
N GLY A 149 -8.83 -2.58 7.45
CA GLY A 149 -9.02 -3.85 6.76
C GLY A 149 -7.74 -4.42 6.18
N ASP A 150 -6.66 -3.64 6.16
CA ASP A 150 -5.34 -4.02 5.69
C ASP A 150 -4.24 -3.41 6.58
N LEU A 151 -3.18 -4.18 6.84
CA LEU A 151 -2.04 -3.78 7.66
C LEU A 151 -0.72 -3.92 6.90
N LEU A 152 0.09 -2.87 6.92
CA LEU A 152 1.43 -2.86 6.36
C LEU A 152 2.43 -2.97 7.51
N LEU A 153 3.01 -4.16 7.66
CA LEU A 153 3.91 -4.51 8.76
C LEU A 153 5.33 -4.09 8.38
N ARG A 154 5.80 -2.98 8.96
CA ARG A 154 7.13 -2.43 8.64
C ARG A 154 8.19 -3.12 9.48
N ASP A 155 9.03 -3.91 8.82
CA ASP A 155 10.19 -4.57 9.44
C ASP A 155 9.89 -5.56 10.58
N TRP A 156 8.66 -6.08 10.66
CA TRP A 156 8.32 -7.05 11.70
C TRP A 156 9.09 -8.36 11.56
N ASP A 157 9.51 -8.93 12.69
CA ASP A 157 10.11 -10.25 12.79
C ASP A 157 9.07 -11.38 12.97
N ALA A 158 9.55 -12.62 13.18
CA ALA A 158 8.69 -13.78 13.36
C ALA A 158 7.93 -13.78 14.70
N ASP A 159 8.51 -13.19 15.74
CA ASP A 159 7.93 -13.18 17.08
C ASP A 159 6.76 -12.18 17.12
N GLN A 160 6.96 -10.98 16.57
CA GLN A 160 5.91 -9.97 16.43
C GLN A 160 4.73 -10.46 15.59
N LEU A 161 4.98 -11.30 14.56
CA LEU A 161 3.91 -11.93 13.78
C LEU A 161 3.12 -12.96 14.58
N GLY A 162 3.76 -13.65 15.54
CA GLY A 162 3.10 -14.60 16.43
C GLY A 162 2.14 -13.95 17.42
N GLU A 163 2.22 -12.63 17.62
CA GLU A 163 1.35 -11.86 18.50
C GLU A 163 0.06 -11.33 17.84
N LEU A 164 -0.10 -11.51 16.52
CA LEU A 164 -1.29 -11.13 15.75
C LEU A 164 -2.39 -12.20 15.81
#